data_AF-A0A1T4VXC1-F1
#
_entry.id   AF-A0A1T4VXC1-F1
#
_cell.length_a   1.000
_cell.length_b   1.000
_cell.length_c   1.000
_cell.angle_alpha   90.00
_cell.angle_beta   90.00
_cell.angle_gamma   90.00
#
_symmetry.space_group_name_H-M   'P 1'
#
loop_
_entity.id
_entity.type
_entity.pdbx_description
1 polymer ?
#
loop_
_entity_poly.entity_id
_entity_poly.type
_entity_poly.pdbx_seq_one_letter_code
_entity_poly.pdbx_strand_id
1 'polypeptide(L)'
;MHSYEVLSFSENKSVTVELVKRNENHDAMVRISSFDVIGHVQGIWKQQPHLLFFGDSITTGYGNESDTRVCTNAEIQETTNARVSYASLTAKALDASRTLVAYSGLGLLRNWNGTDSYHNLPYYQNKSGAIWGGGE
;
A
#
# COMPACT_ATOMS: atom_id res chain seq x y z
N MET A 1 9.64 5.52 -18.42
CA MET A 1 10.07 5.99 -17.08
C MET A 1 9.52 7.39 -16.92
N HIS A 2 8.82 7.67 -15.82
CA HIS A 2 8.20 8.98 -15.59
C HIS A 2 8.91 9.66 -14.42
N SER A 3 9.05 10.99 -14.51
CA SER A 3 9.56 11.84 -13.43
C SER A 3 8.42 12.71 -12.93
N TYR A 4 8.27 12.80 -11.61
CA TYR A 4 7.23 13.59 -10.95
C TYR A 4 7.89 14.59 -10.00
N GLU A 5 7.51 15.86 -10.11
CA GLU A 5 7.90 16.86 -9.13
C GLU A 5 7.12 16.63 -7.84
N VAL A 6 7.83 16.33 -6.74
CA VAL A 6 7.20 16.05 -5.44
C VAL A 6 7.09 17.33 -4.60
N LEU A 7 8.15 18.15 -4.57
CA LEU A 7 8.25 19.38 -3.80
C LEU A 7 9.11 20.41 -4.56
N SER A 8 8.72 21.68 -4.46
CA SER A 8 9.48 22.82 -4.99
C SER A 8 9.33 24.01 -4.05
N PHE A 9 10.45 24.66 -3.73
CA PHE A 9 10.50 25.79 -2.79
C PHE A 9 11.34 26.92 -3.37
N SER A 10 10.93 28.17 -3.14
CA SER A 10 11.70 29.36 -3.52
C SER A 10 12.92 29.62 -2.62
N GLU A 11 12.94 29.02 -1.42
CA GLU A 11 13.99 29.18 -0.41
C GLU A 11 14.32 27.81 0.21
N ASN A 12 15.53 27.68 0.78
CA ASN A 12 15.96 26.46 1.45
C ASN A 12 15.08 26.14 2.65
N LYS A 13 14.49 24.94 2.67
CA LYS A 13 13.64 24.45 3.78
C LYS A 13 14.01 23.01 4.15
N SER A 14 13.99 22.73 5.46
CA SER A 14 14.07 21.37 5.97
C SER A 14 12.66 20.78 6.07
N VAL A 15 12.44 19.63 5.45
CA VAL A 15 11.13 18.96 5.38
C VAL A 15 11.27 17.46 5.59
N THR A 16 10.22 16.83 6.11
CA THR A 16 10.09 15.37 6.12
C THR A 16 9.14 14.95 5.01
N VAL A 17 9.60 14.03 4.16
CA VAL A 17 8.83 13.52 3.03
C VAL A 17 8.50 12.06 3.27
N GLU A 18 7.22 11.70 3.11
CA GLU A 18 6.74 10.32 3.17
C GLU A 18 5.99 9.99 1.87
N LEU A 19 6.48 9.00 1.14
CA LEU A 19 5.80 8.45 -0.03
C LEU A 19 5.10 7.15 0.37
N VAL A 20 3.80 7.09 0.11
CA VAL A 20 2.95 5.95 0.47
C VAL A 20 2.24 5.44 -0.76
N LYS A 21 2.39 4.14 -1.07
CA LYS A 21 1.56 3.46 -2.05
C LYS A 21 0.13 3.37 -1.50
N ARG A 22 -0.84 3.97 -2.21
CA ARG A 22 -2.24 4.07 -1.76
C ARG A 22 -3.04 2.81 -2.01
N ASN A 23 -2.98 2.28 -3.24
CA ASN A 23 -3.82 1.18 -3.66
C ASN A 23 -3.07 -0.16 -3.69
N GLU A 24 -3.83 -1.24 -3.70
CA GLU A 24 -3.36 -2.52 -4.22
C GLU A 24 -3.45 -2.52 -5.76
N ASN A 25 -2.52 -3.22 -6.41
CA ASN A 25 -2.55 -3.39 -7.85
C ASN A 25 -2.17 -4.84 -8.10
N HIS A 26 -3.06 -5.54 -8.82
CA HIS A 26 -2.96 -6.96 -9.06
C HIS A 26 -1.99 -7.25 -10.22
N ASP A 27 -1.79 -6.31 -11.13
CA ASP A 27 -1.11 -6.57 -12.40
C ASP A 27 0.35 -6.13 -12.38
N ALA A 28 0.72 -5.20 -11.49
CA ALA A 28 2.06 -4.62 -11.48
C ALA A 28 2.52 -4.11 -10.11
N MET A 29 3.84 -4.17 -9.91
CA MET A 29 4.52 -3.47 -8.83
C MET A 29 4.88 -2.03 -9.21
N VAL A 30 4.94 -1.17 -8.20
CA VAL A 30 5.50 0.18 -8.33
C VAL A 30 7.01 0.09 -8.14
N ARG A 31 7.76 0.73 -9.04
CA ARG A 31 9.21 0.88 -8.95
C ARG A 31 9.58 2.35 -8.79
N ILE A 32 10.36 2.66 -7.76
CA ILE A 32 11.05 3.94 -7.60
C ILE A 32 12.50 3.74 -8.05
N SER A 33 12.94 4.47 -9.07
CA SER A 33 14.28 4.33 -9.64
C SER A 33 15.32 5.19 -8.93
N SER A 34 15.00 6.47 -8.69
CA SER A 34 15.89 7.46 -8.10
C SER A 34 15.09 8.57 -7.43
N PHE A 35 15.78 9.33 -6.59
CA PHE A 35 15.33 10.62 -6.09
C PHE A 35 16.33 11.68 -6.55
N ASP A 36 15.88 12.59 -7.41
CA ASP A 36 16.67 13.73 -7.85
C ASP A 36 16.37 14.93 -6.94
N VAL A 37 17.36 15.37 -6.16
CA VAL A 37 17.16 16.38 -5.11
C VAL A 37 18.23 17.46 -5.19
N ILE A 38 17.80 18.72 -5.12
CA ILE A 38 18.66 19.88 -4.91
C ILE A 38 18.78 20.10 -3.39
N GLY A 39 19.91 19.71 -2.82
CA GLY A 39 20.16 19.75 -1.37
C GLY A 39 20.65 18.40 -0.83
N HIS A 40 20.27 18.08 0.40
CA HIS A 40 20.68 16.83 1.06
C HIS A 40 19.46 16.00 1.47
N VAL A 41 19.52 14.70 1.19
CA VAL A 41 18.53 13.72 1.64
C VAL A 41 19.18 12.84 2.71
N GLN A 42 18.46 12.63 3.80
CA GLN A 42 18.85 11.69 4.84
C GLN A 42 17.64 10.82 5.21
N GLY A 43 17.87 9.51 5.33
CA GLY A 43 16.84 8.57 5.79
C GLY A 43 16.53 8.78 7.27
N ILE A 44 15.24 8.72 7.62
CA ILE A 44 14.77 8.78 9.01
C ILE A 44 14.71 7.36 9.54
N TRP A 45 15.84 6.88 10.07
CA TRP A 45 15.96 5.55 10.66
C TRP A 45 15.66 5.63 12.16
N LYS A 46 14.40 5.40 12.54
CA LYS A 46 13.96 5.36 13.94
C LYS A 46 13.82 3.92 14.41
N GLN A 47 14.42 3.58 15.54
CA GLN A 47 14.12 2.32 16.22
C GLN A 47 12.73 2.44 16.86
N GLN A 48 11.80 1.65 16.35
CA GLN A 48 10.39 1.68 16.78
C GLN A 48 9.78 0.28 16.63
N PRO A 49 8.66 -0.02 17.32
CA PRO A 49 7.94 -1.26 17.10
C PRO A 49 7.56 -1.44 15.62
N HIS A 50 7.40 -2.69 15.20
CA HIS A 50 6.92 -3.02 13.86
C HIS A 50 5.66 -3.88 13.95
N LEU A 51 4.60 -3.47 13.27
CA LEU A 51 3.34 -4.20 13.19
C LEU A 51 3.17 -4.79 11.80
N LEU A 52 2.95 -6.10 11.75
CA LEU A 52 2.63 -6.82 10.52
C LEU A 52 1.13 -7.14 10.49
N PHE A 53 0.44 -6.64 9.49
CA PHE A 53 -0.98 -6.87 9.28
C PHE A 53 -1.18 -7.84 8.11
N PHE A 54 -1.82 -8.97 8.39
CA PHE A 54 -2.34 -9.88 7.37
C PHE A 54 -3.84 -9.65 7.22
N GLY A 55 -4.34 -9.54 5.99
CA GLY A 55 -5.79 -9.39 5.79
C GLY A 55 -6.23 -9.32 4.34
N ASP A 56 -7.43 -8.80 4.17
CA ASP A 56 -8.15 -8.72 2.90
C ASP A 56 -8.41 -7.25 2.52
N SER A 57 -9.50 -6.99 1.80
CA SER A 57 -9.95 -5.66 1.37
C SER A 57 -10.09 -4.65 2.51
N ILE A 58 -10.40 -5.10 3.73
CA ILE A 58 -10.52 -4.21 4.89
C ILE A 58 -9.15 -3.65 5.28
N THR A 59 -8.11 -4.50 5.25
CA THR A 59 -6.74 -4.10 5.59
C THR A 59 -6.10 -3.25 4.49
N THR A 60 -6.41 -3.51 3.22
CA THR A 60 -5.95 -2.67 2.09
C THR A 60 -6.58 -1.28 2.10
N GLY A 61 -7.76 -1.13 2.72
CA GLY A 61 -8.53 0.11 2.71
C GLY A 61 -9.38 0.24 1.45
N TYR A 62 -9.89 -0.87 0.94
CA TYR A 62 -10.70 -0.93 -0.29
C TYR A 62 -11.88 0.05 -0.24
N GLY A 63 -11.86 1.04 -1.14
CA GLY A 63 -12.89 2.06 -1.27
C GLY A 63 -13.12 2.93 -0.01
N ASN A 64 -12.15 3.00 0.90
CA ASN A 64 -12.33 3.64 2.21
C ASN A 64 -12.47 5.17 2.18
N GLU A 65 -12.15 5.81 1.05
CA GLU A 65 -12.39 7.24 0.82
C GLU A 65 -13.64 7.50 -0.04
N SER A 66 -14.40 6.47 -0.41
CA SER A 66 -15.65 6.61 -1.16
C SER A 66 -16.78 7.09 -0.26
N ASP A 67 -17.61 8.01 -0.77
CA ASP A 67 -18.85 8.48 -0.12
C ASP A 67 -20.09 7.67 -0.57
N THR A 68 -19.94 6.82 -1.59
CA THR A 68 -20.96 5.91 -2.11
C THR A 68 -20.55 4.44 -1.98
N ARG A 69 -21.52 3.54 -2.09
CA ARG A 69 -21.31 2.09 -2.11
C ARG A 69 -21.35 1.49 -3.51
N VAL A 70 -21.94 2.20 -4.47
CA VAL A 70 -21.99 1.77 -5.86
C VAL A 70 -20.88 2.49 -6.59
N CYS A 71 -19.81 1.76 -6.91
CA CYS A 71 -18.60 2.28 -7.50
C CYS A 71 -18.22 1.43 -8.72
N THR A 72 -17.71 2.08 -9.75
CA THR A 72 -16.94 1.45 -10.82
C THR A 72 -15.58 0.99 -10.29
N ASN A 73 -14.90 0.12 -11.05
CA ASN A 73 -13.55 -0.33 -10.68
C ASN A 73 -12.54 0.84 -10.59
N ALA A 74 -12.69 1.86 -11.45
CA ALA A 74 -11.85 3.05 -11.41
C ALA A 74 -12.08 3.86 -10.13
N GLU A 75 -13.34 4.08 -9.74
CA GLU A 75 -13.67 4.78 -8.50
C GLU A 75 -13.15 4.03 -7.27
N ILE A 76 -13.26 2.69 -7.25
CA ILE A 76 -12.64 1.88 -6.20
C ILE A 76 -11.13 2.09 -6.15
N GLN A 77 -10.43 2.07 -7.29
CA GLN A 77 -8.98 2.22 -7.33
C GLN A 77 -8.53 3.60 -6.80
N GLU A 78 -9.25 4.66 -7.15
CA GLU A 78 -8.97 6.03 -6.70
C GLU A 78 -9.27 6.23 -5.21
N THR A 79 -10.34 5.60 -4.72
CA THR A 79 -10.82 5.73 -3.34
C THR A 79 -10.23 4.69 -2.38
N THR A 80 -9.39 3.77 -2.86
CA THR A 80 -8.66 2.81 -2.02
C THR A 80 -7.38 3.45 -1.49
N ASN A 81 -7.31 3.65 -0.17
CA ASN A 81 -6.18 4.32 0.47
C ASN A 81 -5.66 3.58 1.71
N ALA A 82 -4.59 2.83 1.50
CA ALA A 82 -3.81 2.14 2.52
C ALA A 82 -3.05 3.07 3.49
N ARG A 83 -3.12 4.40 3.35
CA ARG A 83 -2.63 5.37 4.35
C ARG A 83 -3.65 5.61 5.47
N VAL A 84 -4.93 5.45 5.17
CA VAL A 84 -6.04 5.72 6.10
C VAL A 84 -6.82 4.44 6.47
N SER A 85 -6.29 3.26 6.14
CA SER A 85 -6.83 1.99 6.64
C SER A 85 -6.59 1.83 8.15
N TYR A 86 -7.40 1.00 8.81
CA TYR A 86 -7.29 0.76 10.26
C TYR A 86 -5.87 0.30 10.66
N ALA A 87 -5.22 -0.51 9.83
CA ALA A 87 -3.86 -0.99 10.06
C ALA A 87 -2.86 0.18 10.14
N SER A 88 -3.01 1.15 9.23
CA SER A 88 -2.24 2.40 9.19
C SER A 88 -2.43 3.25 10.41
N LEU A 89 -3.70 3.47 10.77
CA LEU A 89 -4.09 4.35 11.85
C LEU A 89 -3.69 3.75 13.20
N THR A 90 -3.79 2.42 13.34
CA THR A 90 -3.33 1.67 14.51
C THR A 90 -1.82 1.80 14.68
N ALA A 91 -1.03 1.55 13.62
CA ALA A 91 0.42 1.69 13.69
C ALA A 91 0.86 3.12 14.01
N LYS A 92 0.21 4.12 13.41
CA LYS A 92 0.44 5.54 13.72
C LYS A 92 0.13 5.86 15.19
N ALA A 93 -1.00 5.37 15.71
CA ALA A 93 -1.39 5.60 17.10
C ALA A 93 -0.43 4.96 18.11
N LEU A 94 0.28 3.89 17.71
CA LEU A 94 1.24 3.16 18.52
C LEU A 94 2.70 3.58 18.29
N ASP A 95 2.94 4.64 17.50
CA ASP A 95 4.29 5.09 17.10
C ASP A 95 5.13 3.93 16.54
N ALA A 96 4.50 3.10 15.70
CA ALA A 96 5.07 1.90 15.12
C ALA A 96 5.19 2.00 13.59
N SER A 97 6.23 1.35 13.06
CA SER A 97 6.29 1.03 11.63
C SER A 97 5.29 -0.07 11.28
N ARG A 98 4.99 -0.23 9.99
CA ARG A 98 4.00 -1.20 9.52
C ARG A 98 4.34 -1.84 8.20
N THR A 99 3.91 -3.09 8.06
CA THR A 99 3.79 -3.79 6.77
C THR A 99 2.38 -4.34 6.66
N LEU A 100 1.77 -4.17 5.49
CA LEU A 100 0.47 -4.73 5.15
C LEU A 100 0.68 -5.82 4.10
N VAL A 101 0.42 -7.08 4.47
CA VAL A 101 0.28 -8.21 3.54
C VAL A 101 -1.22 -8.46 3.42
N ALA A 102 -1.86 -7.71 2.54
CA ALA A 102 -3.28 -7.77 2.36
C ALA A 102 -3.66 -7.63 0.89
N TYR A 103 -4.76 -8.28 0.52
CA TYR A 103 -5.19 -8.34 -0.85
C TYR A 103 -6.70 -8.57 -0.94
N SER A 104 -7.41 -7.72 -1.68
CA SER A 104 -8.87 -7.76 -1.79
C SER A 104 -9.37 -9.08 -2.37
N GLY A 105 -10.39 -9.64 -1.72
CA GLY A 105 -11.03 -10.88 -2.11
C GLY A 105 -10.29 -12.14 -1.66
N LEU A 106 -9.07 -12.05 -1.12
CA LEU A 106 -8.36 -13.22 -0.60
C LEU A 106 -8.82 -13.59 0.80
N GLY A 107 -8.93 -14.90 1.06
CA GLY A 107 -9.21 -15.43 2.38
C GLY A 107 -8.09 -16.33 2.90
N LEU A 108 -8.26 -16.85 4.11
CA LEU A 108 -7.30 -17.80 4.69
C LEU A 108 -7.36 -19.17 3.98
N LEU A 109 -8.57 -19.68 3.77
CA LEU A 109 -8.82 -21.00 3.17
C LEU A 109 -9.46 -20.90 1.79
N ARG A 110 -10.39 -19.96 1.61
CA ARG A 110 -11.17 -19.77 0.39
C ARG A 110 -11.32 -18.28 0.10
N ASN A 111 -11.16 -17.91 -1.16
CA ASN A 111 -11.34 -16.53 -1.62
C ASN A 111 -12.82 -16.20 -1.86
N TRP A 112 -13.09 -14.91 -2.03
CA TRP A 112 -14.40 -14.43 -2.46
C TRP A 112 -14.88 -15.20 -3.70
N ASN A 113 -16.16 -15.60 -3.70
CA ASN A 113 -16.78 -16.41 -4.76
C ASN A 113 -16.09 -17.77 -5.05
N GLY A 114 -15.10 -18.19 -4.24
CA GLY A 114 -14.37 -19.43 -4.43
C GLY A 114 -13.42 -19.42 -5.63
N THR A 115 -12.99 -18.25 -6.09
CA THR A 115 -12.00 -18.14 -7.17
C THR A 115 -10.61 -18.57 -6.69
N ASP A 116 -9.78 -19.01 -7.63
CA ASP A 116 -8.33 -19.13 -7.45
C ASP A 116 -7.88 -19.88 -6.19
N SER A 117 -8.25 -21.16 -6.10
CA SER A 117 -8.03 -22.00 -4.92
C SER A 117 -6.58 -22.10 -4.41
N TYR A 118 -5.59 -21.76 -5.25
CA TYR A 118 -4.16 -21.79 -4.90
C TYR A 118 -3.56 -20.40 -4.62
N HIS A 119 -4.35 -19.33 -4.74
CA HIS A 119 -3.97 -17.95 -4.48
C HIS A 119 -4.74 -17.39 -3.28
N ASN A 120 -4.58 -17.99 -2.11
CA ASN A 120 -5.16 -17.50 -0.86
C ASN A 120 -4.13 -16.68 -0.06
N LEU A 121 -4.55 -16.00 1.01
CA LEU A 121 -3.68 -15.08 1.75
C LEU A 121 -2.35 -15.73 2.24
N PRO A 122 -2.34 -16.98 2.77
CA PRO A 122 -1.10 -17.67 3.13
C PRO A 122 -0.06 -17.79 2.00
N TYR A 123 -0.49 -17.87 0.74
CA TYR A 123 0.42 -17.96 -0.41
C TYR A 123 1.37 -16.76 -0.53
N TYR A 124 0.94 -15.58 -0.06
CA TYR A 124 1.70 -14.34 -0.15
C TYR A 124 2.50 -14.01 1.12
N GLN A 125 2.42 -14.85 2.16
CA GLN A 125 2.96 -14.50 3.48
C GLN A 125 4.48 -14.26 3.51
N ASN A 126 5.21 -14.88 2.58
CA ASN A 126 6.66 -14.83 2.47
C ASN A 126 7.13 -14.24 1.12
N LYS A 127 6.25 -13.56 0.39
CA LYS A 127 6.57 -12.93 -0.89
C LYS A 127 6.81 -11.43 -0.71
N SER A 128 7.69 -10.87 -1.54
CA SER A 128 7.98 -9.42 -1.54
C SER A 128 6.85 -8.57 -2.11
N GLY A 129 5.91 -9.18 -2.82
CA GLY A 129 4.73 -8.54 -3.38
C GLY A 129 3.75 -9.57 -3.93
N ALA A 130 2.54 -9.12 -4.19
CA ALA A 130 1.50 -9.90 -4.83
C ALA A 130 1.29 -9.33 -6.23
N ILE A 131 1.91 -9.95 -7.24
CA ILE A 131 1.55 -9.73 -8.65
C ILE A 131 0.82 -10.98 -9.12
N TRP A 132 -0.31 -10.76 -9.77
CA TRP A 132 -1.07 -11.71 -10.55
C TRP A 132 -0.46 -11.82 -11.96
N GLY A 133 0.61 -12.59 -12.09
CA GLY A 133 1.11 -13.01 -13.40
C GLY A 133 0.42 -14.31 -13.78
N GLY A 134 -0.44 -14.29 -14.79
CA GLY A 134 -1.06 -15.51 -15.31
C GLY A 134 -0.01 -16.56 -15.68
N GLY A 135 -0.07 -17.73 -15.01
CA GLY A 135 0.83 -18.85 -15.27
C GLY A 135 1.01 -19.76 -14.06
N GLU A 136 0.10 -20.72 -13.92
CA GLU A 136 0.52 -22.13 -14.01
C GLU A 136 0.28 -22.58 -15.45
#